data_AF-D5LLC1-F1
#
_entry.id   AF-D5LLC1-F1
#
_cell.length_a   1.000
_cell.length_b   1.000
_cell.length_c   1.000
_cell.angle_alpha   90.00
_cell.angle_beta   90.00
_cell.angle_gamma   90.00
#
_symmetry.space_group_name_H-M   'P 1'
#
loop_
_entity.id
_entity.type
_entity.pdbx_description
1 polymer ?
#
loop_
_entity_poly.entity_id
_entity_poly.type
_entity_poly.pdbx_seq_one_letter_code
_entity_poly.pdbx_strand_id
1 'polypeptide(L)'
;MTVLQTIYLPSRRPFEILVSLRLAFEKIMASVSLRLPDEVTQRLENLAALTGRSKTFYMVEAIREHIDDLEDLYLAERELEAIRSGNSQTVPLEEVMQRYGMEG
;
A
#
# COMPACT_ATOMS: atom_id res chain seq x y z
N MET A 1 -30.31 -3.03 39.09
CA MET A 1 -31.34 -4.00 38.67
C MET A 1 -31.94 -3.45 37.37
N THR A 2 -31.24 -3.52 36.23
CA THR A 2 -31.25 -4.63 35.24
C THR A 2 -32.70 -5.04 34.92
N VAL A 3 -33.24 -5.07 33.71
CA VAL A 3 -32.75 -5.34 32.33
C VAL A 3 -33.82 -4.71 31.40
N LEU A 4 -33.48 -4.08 30.26
CA LEU A 4 -33.84 -4.54 28.90
C LEU A 4 -33.30 -3.54 27.88
N GLN A 5 -32.02 -3.65 27.53
CA GLN A 5 -31.52 -3.31 26.20
C GLN A 5 -31.76 -4.53 25.32
N THR A 6 -32.68 -4.48 24.35
CA THR A 6 -32.77 -5.48 23.28
C THR A 6 -33.52 -4.87 22.09
N ILE A 7 -32.77 -4.64 21.01
CA ILE A 7 -33.18 -4.50 19.61
C ILE A 7 -33.83 -3.16 19.22
N TYR A 8 -32.98 -2.15 19.03
CA TYR A 8 -33.18 -1.17 17.96
C TYR A 8 -32.14 -1.49 16.88
N LEU A 9 -32.43 -2.47 16.02
CA LEU A 9 -31.75 -2.56 14.71
C LEU A 9 -32.43 -1.51 13.85
N PRO A 10 -31.79 -0.37 13.51
CA PRO A 10 -32.40 0.52 12.54
C PRO A 10 -32.42 -0.24 11.22
N SER A 11 -33.62 -0.51 10.73
CA SER A 11 -33.91 -0.99 9.38
C SER A 11 -33.28 -0.02 8.39
N ARG A 12 -31.98 -0.18 8.10
CA ARG A 12 -31.33 0.46 6.96
C ARG A 12 -32.08 -0.08 5.75
N ARG A 13 -32.86 0.79 5.11
CA ARG A 13 -33.62 0.46 3.90
C ARG A 13 -32.66 -0.25 2.94
N PRO A 14 -33.10 -1.26 2.19
CA PRO A 14 -32.22 -2.09 1.36
C PRO A 14 -31.28 -1.26 0.46
N PHE A 15 -31.74 -0.09 0.01
CA PHE A 15 -30.93 0.88 -0.74
C PHE A 15 -29.76 1.49 0.05
N GLU A 16 -29.92 1.81 1.33
CA GLU A 16 -28.86 2.39 2.18
C GLU A 16 -27.73 1.41 2.45
N ILE A 17 -28.07 0.11 2.58
CA ILE A 17 -27.07 -0.96 2.71
C ILE A 17 -26.30 -1.09 1.40
N LEU A 18 -27.00 -1.08 0.25
CA LEU A 18 -26.36 -1.18 -1.07
C LEU A 18 -25.45 0.02 -1.37
N VAL A 19 -25.89 1.23 -0.99
CA VAL A 19 -25.10 2.46 -1.12
C VAL A 19 -23.88 2.41 -0.21
N SER A 20 -24.05 2.01 1.06
CA SER A 20 -22.92 1.85 1.99
C SER A 20 -21.92 0.79 1.53
N LEU A 21 -22.40 -0.33 1.00
CA LEU A 21 -21.56 -1.41 0.49
C LEU A 21 -20.81 -0.99 -0.78
N ARG A 22 -21.47 -0.26 -1.68
CA ARG A 22 -20.86 0.31 -2.88
C ARG A 22 -19.77 1.33 -2.53
N LEU A 23 -20.05 2.24 -1.60
CA LEU A 23 -19.07 3.21 -1.11
C LEU A 23 -17.89 2.55 -0.40
N ALA A 24 -18.14 1.51 0.41
CA ALA A 24 -17.07 0.74 1.03
C ALA A 24 -16.22 -0.01 -0.01
N PHE A 25 -16.82 -0.54 -1.06
CA PHE A 25 -16.11 -1.20 -2.16
C PHE A 25 -15.31 -0.20 -3.01
N GLU A 26 -15.87 0.97 -3.29
CA GLU A 26 -15.21 2.06 -4.02
C GLU A 26 -14.02 2.63 -3.23
N LYS A 27 -14.14 2.71 -1.90
CA LYS A 27 -13.03 3.11 -1.02
C LYS A 27 -11.85 2.12 -1.02
N ILE A 28 -12.07 0.87 -1.45
CA ILE A 28 -11.02 -0.16 -1.55
C ILE A 28 -10.30 -0.10 -2.91
N MET A 29 -10.90 0.50 -3.95
CA MET A 29 -10.29 0.61 -5.29
C MET A 29 -10.14 2.06 -5.73
N ALA A 30 -8.93 2.60 -5.61
CA ALA A 30 -8.59 3.91 -6.15
C ALA A 30 -8.24 3.81 -7.65
N SER A 31 -8.78 4.72 -8.46
CA SER A 31 -8.46 4.82 -9.89
C SER A 31 -7.41 5.90 -10.15
N VAL A 32 -6.36 5.57 -10.91
CA VAL A 32 -5.30 6.50 -11.32
C VAL A 32 -5.23 6.56 -12.85
N SER A 33 -5.03 7.75 -13.41
CA SER A 33 -4.75 7.95 -14.83
C SER A 33 -3.26 8.22 -15.03
N LEU A 34 -2.63 7.41 -15.89
CA LEU A 34 -1.18 7.45 -16.16
C LEU A 34 -0.96 7.76 -17.64
N ARG A 35 0.01 8.64 -17.94
CA ARG A 35 0.53 8.80 -19.30
C ARG A 35 1.83 8.02 -19.43
N LEU A 36 1.85 7.08 -20.35
CA LEU A 36 2.99 6.21 -20.60
C LEU A 36 3.63 6.56 -21.95
N PRO A 37 4.96 6.44 -22.09
CA PRO A 37 5.60 6.46 -23.39
C PRO A 37 5.06 5.36 -24.31
N ASP A 38 5.08 5.61 -25.63
CA ASP A 38 4.55 4.68 -26.63
C ASP A 38 5.19 3.29 -26.55
N GLU A 39 6.52 3.24 -26.32
CA GLU A 39 7.27 1.99 -26.17
C GLU A 39 6.73 1.12 -25.04
N VAL A 40 6.45 1.71 -23.88
CA VAL A 40 5.94 1.01 -22.70
C VAL A 40 4.52 0.50 -22.99
N THR A 41 3.70 1.32 -23.62
CA THR A 41 2.34 0.96 -24.02
C THR A 41 2.34 -0.26 -24.95
N GLN A 42 3.23 -0.27 -25.94
CA GLN A 42 3.36 -1.40 -26.88
C GLN A 42 3.83 -2.68 -26.20
N ARG A 43 4.77 -2.57 -25.25
CA ARG A 43 5.25 -3.73 -24.47
C ARG A 43 4.12 -4.34 -23.62
N LEU A 44 3.31 -3.50 -22.97
CA LEU A 44 2.16 -3.95 -22.18
C LEU A 44 1.07 -4.58 -23.06
N GLU A 45 0.85 -4.06 -24.27
CA GLU A 45 -0.04 -4.66 -25.26
C GLU A 45 0.37 -6.07 -25.66
N ASN A 46 1.64 -6.23 -26.04
CA ASN A 46 2.17 -7.51 -26.47
C ASN A 46 2.12 -8.54 -25.33
N LEU A 47 2.49 -8.12 -24.12
CA LEU A 47 2.47 -8.99 -22.95
C LEU A 47 1.04 -9.43 -22.60
N ALA A 48 0.08 -8.51 -22.61
CA ALA A 48 -1.33 -8.82 -22.40
C ALA A 48 -1.88 -9.81 -23.44
N ALA A 49 -1.54 -9.61 -24.72
CA ALA A 49 -1.95 -10.51 -25.80
C ALA A 49 -1.37 -11.93 -25.65
N LEU A 50 -0.12 -12.04 -25.20
CA LEU A 50 0.56 -13.33 -25.03
C LEU A 50 0.04 -14.14 -23.84
N THR A 51 -0.38 -13.48 -22.77
CA THR A 51 -0.71 -14.15 -21.49
C THR A 51 -2.21 -14.21 -21.21
N GLY A 52 -3.02 -13.46 -21.96
CA GLY A 52 -4.46 -13.35 -21.75
C GLY A 52 -4.85 -12.52 -20.52
N ARG A 53 -3.92 -11.76 -19.94
CA ARG A 53 -4.19 -10.84 -18.81
C ARG A 53 -4.38 -9.41 -19.31
N SER A 54 -5.01 -8.56 -18.50
CA SER A 54 -5.22 -7.16 -18.87
C SER A 54 -3.94 -6.33 -18.73
N LYS A 55 -3.83 -5.23 -19.50
CA LYS A 55 -2.71 -4.28 -19.33
C LYS A 55 -2.66 -3.73 -17.90
N THR A 56 -3.82 -3.42 -17.31
CA THR A 56 -3.95 -2.92 -15.94
C THR A 56 -3.35 -3.88 -14.92
N PHE A 57 -3.51 -5.20 -15.10
CA PHE A 57 -2.87 -6.19 -14.23
C PHE A 57 -1.35 -5.99 -14.21
N TYR A 58 -0.72 -5.93 -15.39
CA TYR A 58 0.73 -5.74 -15.47
C TYR A 58 1.21 -4.37 -14.99
N MET A 59 0.43 -3.32 -15.22
CA MET A 59 0.74 -2.00 -14.67
C MET A 59 0.77 -2.03 -13.14
N VAL A 60 -0.24 -2.65 -12.51
CA VAL A 60 -0.33 -2.75 -11.05
C VAL A 60 0.78 -3.63 -10.48
N GLU A 61 1.08 -4.78 -11.10
CA GLU A 61 2.17 -5.65 -10.66
C GLU A 61 3.53 -4.93 -10.73
N ALA A 62 3.83 -4.25 -11.84
CA ALA A 62 5.08 -3.51 -12.00
C ALA A 62 5.21 -2.35 -11.00
N ILE A 63 4.10 -1.66 -10.69
CA ILE A 63 4.09 -0.62 -9.67
C ILE A 63 4.34 -1.24 -8.28
N ARG A 64 3.66 -2.34 -7.95
CA ARG A 64 3.81 -2.99 -6.64
C ARG A 64 5.24 -3.46 -6.40
N GLU A 65 5.84 -4.15 -7.38
CA GLU A 65 7.21 -4.63 -7.27
C GLU A 65 8.23 -3.49 -7.07
N HIS A 66 7.95 -2.30 -7.62
CA HIS A 66 8.87 -1.17 -7.51
C HIS A 66 8.64 -0.28 -6.28
N ILE A 67 7.43 -0.29 -5.69
CA ILE A 67 7.14 0.52 -4.50
C ILE A 67 8.00 0.06 -3.33
N ASP A 68 8.14 -1.25 -3.13
CA ASP A 68 8.90 -1.80 -2.00
C ASP A 68 10.36 -1.28 -2.02
N ASP A 69 11.00 -1.31 -3.19
CA ASP A 69 12.36 -0.78 -3.38
C ASP A 69 12.44 0.74 -3.13
N LEU A 70 11.43 1.50 -3.56
CA LEU A 70 11.39 2.95 -3.40
C LEU A 70 11.17 3.37 -1.94
N GLU A 71 10.34 2.64 -1.19
CA GLU A 71 10.09 2.90 0.22
C GLU A 71 11.37 2.70 1.03
N ASP A 72 12.07 1.59 0.81
CA ASP A 72 13.34 1.29 1.49
C ASP A 72 14.40 2.37 1.20
N LEU A 73 14.58 2.74 -0.07
CA LEU A 73 15.53 3.78 -0.46
C LEU A 73 15.18 5.13 0.17
N TYR A 74 13.92 5.54 0.08
CA TYR A 74 13.48 6.84 0.57
C TYR A 74 13.61 6.96 2.10
N LEU A 75 13.28 5.88 2.83
CA LEU A 75 13.44 5.84 4.28
C LEU A 75 14.92 5.91 4.69
N ALA A 76 15.79 5.17 3.99
CA ALA A 76 17.23 5.20 4.25
C ALA A 76 17.84 6.58 3.96
N GLU A 77 17.50 7.19 2.82
CA GLU A 77 17.98 8.53 2.47
C GLU A 77 17.51 9.60 3.46
N ARG A 78 16.22 9.57 3.83
CA ARG A 78 15.67 10.48 4.84
C ARG A 78 16.38 10.36 6.19
N GLU A 79 16.63 9.14 6.64
CA GLU A 79 17.29 8.93 7.93
C GLU A 79 18.75 9.41 7.88
N LEU A 80 19.44 9.16 6.77
CA LEU A 80 20.80 9.62 6.55
C LEU A 80 20.89 11.15 6.49
N GLU A 81 19.91 11.83 5.89
CA GLU A 81 19.78 13.28 5.96
C GLU A 81 19.54 13.77 7.40
N ALA A 82 18.67 13.09 8.16
CA ALA A 82 18.41 13.44 9.55
C ALA A 82 19.66 13.30 10.44
N ILE A 83 20.47 12.26 10.22
CA ILE A 83 21.77 12.10 10.88
C ILE A 83 22.70 13.25 10.51
N ARG A 84 22.81 13.58 9.22
CA ARG A 84 23.67 14.67 8.72
C ARG A 84 23.26 16.04 9.26
N SER A 85 21.95 16.28 9.44
CA SER A 85 21.42 17.51 10.00
C SER A 85 21.41 17.52 11.52
N GLY A 86 21.87 16.46 12.19
CA GLY A 86 21.90 16.33 13.65
C GLY A 86 20.54 16.08 14.31
N ASN A 87 19.50 15.77 13.51
CA ASN A 87 18.15 15.47 13.98
C ASN A 87 17.98 14.00 14.38
N SER A 88 18.93 13.13 14.02
CA SER A 88 19.00 11.73 14.42
C SER A 88 20.42 11.34 14.81
N GLN A 89 20.57 10.29 15.61
CA GLN A 89 21.85 9.81 16.14
C GLN A 89 22.09 8.37 15.70
N THR A 90 23.34 8.04 15.40
CA THR A 90 23.73 6.67 15.11
C THR A 90 23.96 5.89 16.40
N VAL A 91 23.66 4.60 16.39
CA VAL A 91 23.96 3.67 17.48
C VAL A 91 25.03 2.70 17.00
N PRO A 92 26.10 2.44 17.77
CA PRO A 92 27.09 1.44 17.42
C PRO A 92 26.46 0.06 17.22
N LEU A 93 26.92 -0.67 16.19
CA LEU A 93 26.37 -2.00 15.87
C LEU A 93 26.44 -2.97 17.05
N GLU A 94 27.55 -2.95 17.81
CA GLU A 94 27.76 -3.75 19.02
C GLU A 94 26.60 -3.59 20.02
N GLU A 95 26.18 -2.35 20.28
CA GLU A 95 25.09 -2.05 21.23
C GLU A 95 23.74 -2.56 20.72
N VAL A 96 23.50 -2.48 19.41
CA VAL A 96 22.29 -3.01 18.78
C VAL A 96 22.28 -4.54 18.87
N MET A 97 23.40 -5.20 18.57
CA MET A 97 23.53 -6.66 18.65
C MET A 97 23.30 -7.15 20.08
N GLN A 98 23.86 -6.47 21.07
CA GLN A 98 23.62 -6.75 22.49
C GLN A 98 22.13 -6.64 22.85
N ARG A 99 21.50 -5.54 22.45
CA ARG A 99 20.10 -5.24 22.78
C ARG A 99 19.13 -6.30 22.23
N TYR A 100 19.42 -6.88 21.08
CA TYR A 100 18.58 -7.88 20.44
C TYR A 100 19.07 -9.33 20.63
N GLY A 101 20.10 -9.56 21.44
CA GLY A 101 20.63 -10.90 21.70
C GLY A 101 21.21 -11.58 20.44
N MET A 102 21.76 -10.77 19.53
CA MET A 102 22.38 -11.21 18.27
C MET A 102 23.90 -11.34 18.39
N GLU A 103 24.45 -11.31 19.61
CA GLU A 103 25.86 -11.59 19.89
C GLU A 103 26.13 -13.09 19.69
N GLY A 104 26.71 -13.45 18.55
CA GLY A 104 27.07 -14.82 18.17
C GLY A 104 28.24 -14.84 17.21
#